data_AF-A0A4Y1ZIS1-F1
#
_entry.id   AF-A0A4Y1ZIS1-F1
#
_cell.length_a   1.000
_cell.length_b   1.000
_cell.length_c   1.000
_cell.angle_alpha   90.00
_cell.angle_beta   90.00
_cell.angle_gamma   90.00
#
_symmetry.space_group_name_H-M   'P 1'
#
loop_
_entity.id
_entity.type
_entity.pdbx_description
1 polymer ?
#
loop_
_entity_poly.entity_id
_entity_poly.type
_entity_poly.pdbx_seq_one_letter_code
_entity_poly.pdbx_strand_id
1 'polypeptide(L)' 'MKRERRSFSKEFKEQIVSLHASGKPRHEIIKEYDLTSSAFDKWIRQHETSGSFKEQDN' A
#
# COMPACT_ATOMS: atom_id res chain seq x y z
N MET A 1 -18.65 -8.95 15.00
CA MET A 1 -18.41 -9.16 13.55
C MET A 1 -16.93 -9.01 13.26
N LYS A 2 -16.28 -10.02 12.68
CA LYS A 2 -14.91 -9.87 12.15
C LYS A 2 -15.03 -9.13 10.81
N ARG A 3 -14.38 -7.97 10.66
CA ARG A 3 -14.28 -7.31 9.36
C ARG A 3 -13.47 -8.21 8.44
N GLU A 4 -13.97 -8.50 7.25
CA GLU A 4 -13.20 -9.26 6.26
C GLU A 4 -11.90 -8.54 5.97
N ARG A 5 -10.81 -9.31 5.95
CA ARG A 5 -9.48 -8.77 5.73
C ARG A 5 -9.35 -8.47 4.25
N ARG A 6 -9.31 -7.19 3.88
CA ARG A 6 -9.00 -6.77 2.51
C ARG A 6 -7.58 -7.24 2.17
N SER A 7 -7.47 -8.11 1.17
CA SER A 7 -6.19 -8.55 0.59
C SER A 7 -5.93 -7.73 -0.66
N PHE A 8 -4.77 -7.09 -0.71
CA PHE A 8 -4.32 -6.32 -1.86
C PHE A 8 -3.15 -7.06 -2.53
N SER A 9 -3.16 -7.12 -3.86
CA SER A 9 -2.08 -7.75 -4.62
C SER A 9 -0.76 -6.98 -4.45
N LYS A 10 0.35 -7.65 -4.77
CA LYS A 10 1.66 -7.03 -4.80
C LYS A 10 1.71 -5.81 -5.72
N GLU A 11 1.26 -5.98 -6.97
CA GLU A 11 1.32 -4.92 -7.99
C GLU A 11 0.52 -3.69 -7.56
N PHE A 12 -0.63 -3.91 -6.92
CA PHE A 12 -1.44 -2.82 -6.40
C PHE A 12 -0.70 -2.02 -5.32
N LYS A 13 -0.03 -2.70 -4.38
CA LYS A 13 0.77 -2.02 -3.35
C LYS A 13 1.92 -1.22 -3.98
N GLU A 14 2.60 -1.78 -4.98
CA GLU A 14 3.67 -1.09 -5.73
C GLU A 14 3.14 0.15 -6.44
N GLN A 15 1.97 0.06 -7.07
CA GLN A 15 1.32 1.21 -7.70
C GLN A 15 1.04 2.34 -6.69
N ILE A 16 0.49 2.00 -5.52
CA ILE A 16 0.18 2.98 -4.46
C ILE A 16 1.43 3.69 -3.94
N VAL A 17 2.52 2.95 -3.72
CA VAL A 17 3.79 3.55 -3.29
C VAL A 17 4.41 4.39 -4.40
N SER A 18 4.34 3.93 -5.65
CA SER A 18 4.82 4.68 -6.82
C SER A 18 4.09 6.02 -6.97
N LEU A 19 2.77 6.06 -6.78
CA LEU A 19 1.99 7.31 -6.77
C LEU A 19 2.43 8.28 -5.68
N HIS A 20 2.74 7.78 -4.49
CA HIS A 20 3.29 8.61 -3.43
C HIS A 20 4.68 9.14 -3.78
N ALA A 21 5.55 8.29 -4.33
CA ALA A 21 6.89 8.65 -4.76
C ALA A 21 6.89 9.66 -5.92
N SER A 22 5.87 9.65 -6.78
CA SER A 22 5.67 10.64 -7.84
C SER A 22 5.19 12.01 -7.33
N GLY A 23 5.03 12.17 -6.01
CA GLY A 23 4.63 13.43 -5.37
C GLY A 23 3.13 13.58 -5.14
N LYS A 24 2.31 12.55 -5.40
CA LYS A 24 0.87 12.61 -5.11
C LYS A 24 0.65 12.58 -3.59
N PRO A 25 -0.15 13.51 -3.03
CA PRO A 25 -0.31 13.60 -1.60
C PRO A 25 -1.07 12.39 -1.04
N ARG A 26 -0.59 11.90 0.12
CA ARG A 26 -1.14 10.74 0.84
C ARG A 26 -2.66 10.75 0.97
N HIS A 27 -3.27 11.89 1.29
CA HIS A 27 -4.71 11.99 1.54
C HIS A 27 -5.55 11.75 0.27
N GLU A 28 -5.05 12.15 -0.91
CA GLU A 28 -5.73 11.88 -2.18
C GLU A 28 -5.68 10.40 -2.52
N ILE A 29 -4.51 9.77 -2.39
CA ILE A 29 -4.34 8.33 -2.64
C ILE A 29 -5.25 7.51 -1.71
N ILE A 30 -5.28 7.85 -0.43
CA ILE A 30 -6.14 7.17 0.54
C ILE A 30 -7.62 7.28 0.16
N LYS A 31 -8.07 8.47 -0.27
CA LYS A 31 -9.46 8.74 -0.63
C LYS A 31 -9.87 8.08 -1.96
N GLU A 32 -9.01 8.17 -2.96
CA GLU A 32 -9.27 7.63 -4.31
C GLU A 32 -9.37 6.11 -4.33
N TYR A 33 -8.55 5.43 -3.51
CA TYR A 33 -8.48 3.98 -3.46
C TYR A 33 -9.17 3.36 -2.23
N ASP A 34 -9.95 4.14 -1.47
CA ASP A 34 -10.60 3.73 -0.20
C ASP A 34 -9.66 2.93 0.73
N LEU A 35 -8.43 3.45 0.88
CA LEU A 35 -7.43 2.82 1.73
C LEU A 35 -7.58 3.30 3.16
N THR A 36 -7.18 2.47 4.10
CA THR A 36 -6.94 2.93 5.47
C THR A 36 -5.57 3.56 5.56
N SER A 37 -5.46 4.70 6.25
CA SER A 37 -4.20 5.36 6.62
C SER A 37 -3.10 4.38 7.07
N SER A 38 -3.44 3.45 7.96
CA SER A 38 -2.49 2.47 8.49
C SER A 38 -1.98 1.47 7.46
N ALA A 39 -2.81 1.05 6.49
CA ALA A 39 -2.40 0.17 5.41
C ALA A 39 -1.41 0.87 4.47
N PHE A 40 -1.73 2.12 4.10
CA PHE A 40 -0.85 2.95 3.28
C PHE A 40 0.51 3.15 3.96
N ASP A 41 0.53 3.60 5.21
CA ASP A 41 1.79 3.86 5.94
C ASP A 41 2.62 2.58 6.09
N LYS A 42 1.96 1.44 6.33
CA LYS A 42 2.63 0.14 6.38
C LYS A 42 3.30 -0.20 5.04
N TRP A 43 2.65 0.09 3.92
CA TRP A 43 3.20 -0.20 2.59
C TRP A 43 4.37 0.69 2.23
N ILE A 44 4.31 1.99 2.55
CA ILE A 44 5.44 2.91 2.37
C ILE A 44 6.65 2.41 3.16
N ARG A 45 6.47 2.13 4.45
CA ARG A 45 7.56 1.63 5.31
C ARG A 45 8.12 0.29 4.82
N GLN A 46 7.25 -0.61 4.38
CA GLN A 46 7.67 -1.91 3.83
C GLN A 46 8.52 -1.71 2.57
N HIS A 47 8.06 -0.85 1.65
CA HIS A 47 8.80 -0.54 0.43
C HIS A 47 10.14 0.16 0.72
N GLU A 48 10.20 1.10 1.67
CA GLU A 48 11.46 1.74 2.08
C GLU A 48 12.46 0.77 2.72
N THR A 49 11.96 -0.22 3.46
CA THR A 49 12.82 -1.19 4.17
C THR A 49 13.31 -2.31 3.25
N SER A 50 12.44 -2.88 2.41
CA SER A 50 12.75 -4.06 1.58
C SER A 50 12.88 -3.78 0.09
N GLY A 51 12.59 -2.56 -0.37
CA GLY A 51 12.66 -2.17 -1.80
C GLY A 51 11.62 -2.83 -2.70
N SER A 52 10.84 -3.80 -2.21
CA SER A 52 9.74 -4.45 -2.93
C SER A 52 8.84 -5.19 -1.95
N PHE A 53 7.59 -5.38 -2.35
CA PHE A 53 6.63 -6.25 -1.68
C PHE A 53 6.87 -7.71 -2.09
N LYS A 54 8.02 -8.30 -1.78
CA LYS A 54 8.21 -9.73 -2.03
C LYS A 54 7.16 -10.54 -1.25
N GLU A 55 6.25 -11.18 -1.97
CA GLU A 55 5.62 -12.41 -1.49
C GLU A 55 6.74 -13.45 -1.56
N GLN A 56 7.16 -13.99 -0.41
CA GLN A 56 7.88 -15.26 -0.44
C GLN A 56 6.84 -16.28 -0.88
N ASP A 57 6.83 -16.61 -2.18
CA ASP A 57 6.17 -17.81 -2.69
C ASP A 57 6.64 -18.99 -1.85
N ASN A 58 5.70 -19.64 -1.18
CA ASN A 58 5.90 -20.84 -0.38
C ASN A 58 4.89 -21.89 -0.79
#